data_AF-A0A6N8IY41-F1
#
_entry.id   AF-A0A6N8IY41-F1
#
_cell.length_a   1.000
_cell.length_b   1.000
_cell.length_c   1.000
_cell.angle_alpha   90.00
_cell.angle_beta   90.00
_cell.angle_gamma   90.00
#
_symmetry.space_group_name_H-M   'P 1'
#
loop_
_entity.id
_entity.type
_entity.pdbx_description
1 polymer ?
#
loop_
_entity_poly.entity_id
_entity_poly.type
_entity_poly.pdbx_seq_one_letter_code
_entity_poly.pdbx_strand_id
1 'polypeptide(L)'
;MAQVQVYRSSKVLGAAAVAACATVAVLGGAVLEQQPLLGWVLVVSFVAGGLAALAAQVAGGTTLSLGRKGLEIASLYTHRRILWDDIQPPALVDLGKARFIGIRWRPGRGKPGVLRALLGVDLAIAPVYGVPLAAVCERMNTCRIRALATGLGADSMPATSIPAAPRTAVAATPARATGASRPVRPYPVALGAALLVFGLNIVGRLALQLHGMPVTIAMAIGAAALVAIWFGWSVGRPPTPQERTRFLWGYGALIALPMLALYGAAAISRGFDGAELALLALHAIAYPAAAQFFLADKRIAGLVHRGA
;
A
#
# COMPACT_ATOMS: atom_id res chain seq x y z
N MET A 1 -34.81 -15.98 -10.92
CA MET A 1 -33.50 -15.76 -10.27
C MET A 1 -33.16 -14.27 -10.36
N ALA A 2 -32.82 -13.57 -9.28
CA ALA A 2 -32.39 -12.16 -9.43
C ALA A 2 -30.99 -12.11 -10.05
N GLN A 3 -30.84 -11.25 -11.03
CA GLN A 3 -29.61 -11.04 -11.77
C GLN A 3 -28.55 -10.43 -10.85
N VAL A 4 -27.46 -11.15 -10.61
CA VAL A 4 -26.26 -10.60 -9.94
C VAL A 4 -25.60 -9.66 -10.92
N GLN A 5 -25.44 -8.39 -10.54
CA GLN A 5 -24.79 -7.41 -11.39
C GLN A 5 -23.32 -7.30 -10.99
N VAL A 6 -22.43 -7.55 -11.94
CA VAL A 6 -20.97 -7.56 -11.72
C VAL A 6 -20.35 -6.40 -12.48
N TYR A 7 -19.65 -5.53 -11.75
CA TYR A 7 -18.82 -4.47 -12.30
C TYR A 7 -17.37 -4.93 -12.31
N ARG A 8 -16.71 -4.87 -13.46
CA ARG A 8 -15.30 -5.25 -13.60
C ARG A 8 -14.43 -4.01 -13.74
N SER A 9 -13.20 -4.08 -13.25
CA SER A 9 -12.24 -3.00 -13.45
C SER A 9 -12.00 -2.72 -14.93
N SER A 10 -11.83 -1.45 -15.28
CA SER A 10 -11.54 -1.01 -16.64
C SER A 10 -10.20 -1.58 -17.11
N LYS A 11 -10.24 -2.31 -18.23
CA LYS A 11 -9.04 -2.80 -18.92
C LYS A 11 -8.13 -1.65 -19.35
N VAL A 12 -8.70 -0.49 -19.69
CA VAL A 12 -7.95 0.70 -20.11
C VAL A 12 -7.08 1.23 -18.96
N LEU A 13 -7.64 1.33 -17.75
CA LEU A 13 -6.88 1.77 -16.57
C LEU A 13 -5.76 0.79 -16.23
N GLY A 14 -6.04 -0.51 -16.30
CA GLY A 14 -5.02 -1.54 -16.14
C GLY A 14 -3.91 -1.40 -17.17
N ALA A 15 -4.26 -1.27 -18.45
CA ALA A 15 -3.29 -1.15 -19.55
C ALA A 15 -2.43 0.12 -19.39
N ALA A 16 -3.03 1.23 -18.98
CA ALA A 16 -2.31 2.46 -18.67
C ALA A 16 -1.30 2.27 -17.52
N ALA A 17 -1.66 1.51 -16.47
CA ALA A 17 -0.74 1.22 -15.38
C ALA A 17 0.45 0.36 -15.84
N VAL A 18 0.20 -0.68 -16.67
CA VAL A 18 1.26 -1.51 -17.25
C VAL A 18 2.18 -0.67 -18.14
N ALA A 19 1.62 0.19 -18.99
CA ALA A 19 2.39 1.08 -19.84
C ALA A 19 3.24 2.06 -19.02
N ALA A 20 2.69 2.65 -17.97
CA ALA A 20 3.44 3.53 -17.07
C ALA A 20 4.60 2.80 -16.40
N CYS A 21 4.39 1.57 -15.92
CA CYS A 21 5.45 0.72 -15.37
C CYS A 21 6.54 0.42 -16.40
N ALA A 22 6.18 0.06 -17.63
CA ALA A 22 7.14 -0.20 -18.69
C ALA A 22 7.97 1.04 -19.03
N THR A 23 7.35 2.22 -19.14
CA THR A 23 8.04 3.48 -19.39
C THR A 23 9.08 3.79 -18.31
N VAL A 24 8.72 3.65 -17.03
CA VAL A 24 9.67 3.89 -15.93
C VAL A 24 10.80 2.87 -15.92
N ALA A 25 10.52 1.60 -16.25
CA ALA A 25 11.56 0.59 -16.38
C ALA A 25 12.56 0.92 -17.51
N VAL A 26 12.08 1.40 -18.66
CA VAL A 26 12.96 1.85 -19.77
C VAL A 26 13.82 3.03 -19.34
N LEU A 27 13.24 4.03 -18.66
CA LEU A 27 13.99 5.16 -18.10
C LEU A 27 15.03 4.68 -17.07
N GLY A 28 14.67 3.71 -16.22
CA GLY A 28 15.62 3.07 -15.31
C GLY A 28 16.78 2.41 -16.04
N GLY A 29 16.51 1.77 -17.18
CA GLY A 29 17.52 1.20 -18.08
C GLY A 29 18.50 2.24 -18.60
N ALA A 30 18.00 3.41 -19.05
CA ALA A 30 18.85 4.52 -19.49
C ALA A 30 19.72 5.10 -18.36
N VAL A 31 19.27 4.99 -17.11
CA VAL A 31 20.03 5.45 -15.92
C VAL A 31 21.12 4.45 -15.50
N LEU A 32 21.13 3.21 -16.02
CA LEU A 32 22.09 2.17 -15.62
C LEU A 32 23.55 2.55 -15.89
N GLU A 33 23.84 3.27 -16.97
CA GLU A 33 25.21 3.66 -17.32
C GLU A 33 25.80 4.68 -16.35
N GLN A 34 24.97 5.62 -15.87
CA GLN A 34 25.40 6.70 -14.97
C GLN A 34 25.32 6.29 -13.50
N GLN A 35 24.27 5.55 -13.13
CA GLN A 35 23.97 5.16 -11.76
C GLN A 35 23.42 3.72 -11.73
N PRO A 36 24.28 2.69 -11.84
CA PRO A 36 23.85 1.30 -12.06
C PRO A 36 22.92 0.78 -10.96
N LEU A 37 23.18 1.11 -9.69
CA LEU A 37 22.33 0.68 -8.58
C LEU A 37 20.92 1.29 -8.67
N LEU A 38 20.84 2.58 -8.99
CA LEU A 38 19.57 3.27 -9.13
C LEU A 38 18.78 2.72 -10.33
N GLY A 39 19.46 2.56 -11.48
CA GLY A 39 18.85 1.99 -12.67
C GLY A 39 18.27 0.60 -12.41
N TRP A 40 19.01 -0.29 -11.74
CA TRP A 40 18.51 -1.63 -11.39
C TRP A 40 17.31 -1.60 -10.45
N VAL A 41 17.31 -0.73 -9.42
CA VAL A 41 16.16 -0.58 -8.51
C VAL A 41 14.91 -0.15 -9.28
N LEU A 42 15.03 0.81 -10.19
CA LEU A 42 13.92 1.27 -11.03
C LEU A 42 13.44 0.16 -11.96
N VAL A 43 14.34 -0.48 -12.71
CA VAL A 43 14.01 -1.57 -13.64
C VAL A 43 13.28 -2.69 -12.90
N VAL A 44 13.86 -3.24 -11.83
CA VAL A 44 13.29 -4.39 -11.12
C VAL A 44 11.95 -4.05 -10.48
N SER A 45 11.84 -2.90 -9.80
CA SER A 45 10.60 -2.52 -9.10
C SER A 45 9.45 -2.30 -10.07
N PHE A 46 9.69 -1.64 -11.20
CA PHE A 46 8.64 -1.30 -12.15
C PHE A 46 8.32 -2.45 -13.11
N VAL A 47 9.28 -3.32 -13.43
CA VAL A 47 8.98 -4.60 -14.12
C VAL A 47 8.10 -5.48 -13.23
N ALA A 48 8.45 -5.64 -11.95
CA ALA A 48 7.63 -6.41 -11.02
C ALA A 48 6.22 -5.82 -10.86
N GLY A 49 6.12 -4.49 -10.73
CA GLY A 49 4.83 -3.78 -10.70
C GLY A 49 4.01 -3.96 -11.97
N GLY A 50 4.64 -3.89 -13.14
CA GLY A 50 4.01 -4.13 -14.44
C GLY A 50 3.50 -5.55 -14.59
N LEU A 51 4.27 -6.56 -14.18
CA LEU A 51 3.86 -7.96 -14.17
C LEU A 51 2.69 -8.20 -13.21
N ALA A 52 2.71 -7.59 -12.02
CA ALA A 52 1.60 -7.69 -11.08
C ALA A 52 0.32 -7.04 -11.63
N ALA A 53 0.43 -5.86 -12.25
CA ALA A 53 -0.71 -5.20 -12.89
C ALA A 53 -1.26 -6.01 -14.09
N LEU A 54 -0.37 -6.65 -14.86
CA LEU A 54 -0.76 -7.54 -15.95
C LEU A 54 -1.45 -8.81 -15.43
N ALA A 55 -0.90 -9.45 -14.40
CA ALA A 55 -1.50 -10.62 -13.76
C ALA A 55 -2.90 -10.28 -13.19
N ALA A 56 -3.04 -9.11 -12.56
CA ALA A 56 -4.34 -8.62 -12.09
C ALA A 56 -5.34 -8.48 -13.25
N GLN A 57 -4.92 -7.97 -14.41
CA GLN A 57 -5.82 -7.90 -15.58
C GLN A 57 -6.21 -9.27 -16.12
N VAL A 58 -5.25 -10.19 -16.24
CA VAL A 58 -5.48 -11.56 -16.73
C VAL A 58 -6.45 -12.30 -15.82
N ALA A 59 -6.32 -12.11 -14.50
CA ALA A 59 -7.22 -12.69 -13.50
C ALA A 59 -8.62 -12.03 -13.43
N GLY A 60 -8.92 -11.04 -14.28
CA GLY A 60 -10.21 -10.36 -14.32
C GLY A 60 -10.33 -9.11 -13.46
N GLY A 61 -9.23 -8.71 -12.79
CA GLY A 61 -9.10 -7.46 -12.03
C GLY A 61 -9.92 -7.42 -10.75
N THR A 62 -10.20 -6.21 -10.27
CA THR A 62 -11.10 -6.01 -9.14
C THR A 62 -12.54 -6.05 -9.64
N THR A 63 -13.35 -6.93 -9.05
CA THR A 63 -14.77 -7.05 -9.35
C THR A 63 -15.61 -6.59 -8.17
N LEU A 64 -16.62 -5.76 -8.44
CA LEU A 64 -17.66 -5.39 -7.50
C LEU A 64 -18.97 -6.07 -7.93
N SER A 65 -19.42 -7.02 -7.15
CA SER A 65 -20.66 -7.75 -7.38
C SER A 65 -21.75 -7.23 -6.44
N LEU A 66 -22.89 -6.83 -7.00
CA LEU A 66 -24.06 -6.43 -6.23
C LEU A 66 -25.05 -7.59 -6.19
N GLY A 67 -25.17 -8.22 -5.02
CA GLY A 67 -26.06 -9.34 -4.77
C GLY A 67 -27.30 -8.94 -3.97
N ARG A 68 -28.18 -9.91 -3.73
CA ARG A 68 -29.38 -9.73 -2.91
C ARG A 68 -29.07 -9.43 -1.44
N LYS A 69 -28.08 -10.12 -0.86
CA LYS A 69 -27.76 -10.01 0.58
C LYS A 69 -26.77 -8.89 0.89
N GLY A 70 -26.00 -8.44 -0.10
CA GLY A 70 -24.92 -7.50 0.11
C GLY A 70 -24.16 -7.19 -1.16
N LEU A 71 -23.04 -6.50 -0.99
CA LEU A 71 -22.03 -6.31 -2.02
C LEU A 71 -20.82 -7.19 -1.72
N GLU A 72 -20.14 -7.59 -2.77
CA GLU A 72 -18.92 -8.39 -2.71
C GLU A 72 -17.85 -7.69 -3.55
N ILE A 73 -16.71 -7.45 -2.93
CA ILE A 73 -15.53 -6.87 -3.56
C ILE A 73 -14.49 -7.99 -3.59
N ALA A 74 -14.23 -8.50 -4.78
CA ALA A 74 -13.18 -9.48 -5.01
C ALA A 74 -12.05 -8.82 -5.80
N SER A 75 -10.83 -8.95 -5.30
CA SER A 75 -9.58 -8.66 -6.00
C SER A 75 -8.70 -9.90 -5.95
N LEU A 76 -7.55 -9.85 -6.60
CA LEU A 76 -6.60 -10.97 -6.66
C LEU A 76 -6.18 -11.48 -5.26
N TYR A 77 -6.14 -10.60 -4.27
CA TYR A 77 -5.64 -10.90 -2.93
C TYR A 77 -6.69 -10.79 -1.83
N THR A 78 -7.82 -10.16 -2.11
CA THR A 78 -8.80 -9.81 -1.08
C THR A 78 -10.20 -10.12 -1.56
N HIS A 79 -10.93 -10.85 -0.74
CA HIS A 79 -12.34 -11.08 -0.92
C HIS A 79 -13.09 -10.51 0.28
N ARG A 80 -13.88 -9.45 0.06
CA ARG A 80 -14.69 -8.81 1.12
C ARG A 80 -16.15 -8.86 0.76
N ARG A 81 -16.95 -9.38 1.67
CA ARG A 81 -18.40 -9.39 1.60
C ARG A 81 -18.96 -8.43 2.64
N ILE A 82 -19.91 -7.59 2.23
CA ILE A 82 -20.52 -6.58 3.08
C ILE A 82 -22.04 -6.69 2.93
N LEU A 83 -22.73 -6.97 4.03
CA LEU A 83 -24.18 -7.11 4.02
C LEU A 83 -24.87 -5.75 3.92
N TRP A 84 -26.01 -5.70 3.23
CA TRP A 84 -26.77 -4.47 3.07
C TRP A 84 -27.30 -3.91 4.40
N ASP A 85 -27.55 -4.79 5.36
CA ASP A 85 -28.01 -4.44 6.70
C ASP A 85 -26.94 -3.87 7.61
N ASP A 86 -25.68 -4.17 7.35
CA ASP A 86 -24.58 -3.69 8.18
C ASP A 86 -24.18 -2.25 7.81
N ILE A 87 -24.65 -1.74 6.65
CA ILE A 87 -24.22 -0.43 6.12
C ILE A 87 -25.37 0.58 6.00
N GLN A 88 -25.00 1.85 6.14
CA GLN A 88 -25.83 3.01 5.80
C GLN A 88 -25.93 3.18 4.27
N PRO A 89 -26.84 4.02 3.74
CA PRO A 89 -26.91 4.27 2.31
C PRO A 89 -25.55 4.69 1.77
N PRO A 90 -24.98 3.98 0.78
CA PRO A 90 -23.79 4.44 0.08
C PRO A 90 -24.02 5.84 -0.49
N ALA A 91 -23.03 6.72 -0.33
CA ALA A 91 -23.09 8.09 -0.80
C ALA A 91 -21.82 8.42 -1.59
N LEU A 92 -21.93 9.33 -2.55
CA LEU A 92 -20.74 9.90 -3.18
C LEU A 92 -20.08 10.85 -2.19
N VAL A 93 -18.76 10.69 -2.02
CA VAL A 93 -17.94 11.54 -1.17
C VAL A 93 -16.81 12.10 -2.02
N ASP A 94 -16.65 13.41 -1.96
CA ASP A 94 -15.60 14.13 -2.66
C ASP A 94 -14.41 14.33 -1.71
N LEU A 95 -13.21 14.01 -2.19
CA LEU A 95 -11.95 14.23 -1.49
C LEU A 95 -11.05 15.09 -2.38
N GLY A 96 -11.28 16.40 -2.32
CA GLY A 96 -10.71 17.36 -3.25
C GLY A 96 -11.23 17.14 -4.67
N LYS A 97 -10.32 16.85 -5.61
CA LYS A 97 -10.68 16.61 -7.02
C LYS A 97 -11.08 15.16 -7.33
N ALA A 98 -10.95 14.26 -6.36
CA ALA A 98 -11.27 12.85 -6.54
C ALA A 98 -12.62 12.52 -5.89
N ARG A 99 -13.42 11.67 -6.55
CA ARG A 99 -14.73 11.24 -6.07
C ARG A 99 -14.71 9.75 -5.76
N PHE A 100 -15.36 9.35 -4.68
CA PHE A 100 -15.42 7.97 -4.20
C PHE A 100 -16.86 7.61 -3.79
N ILE A 101 -17.20 6.31 -3.78
CA ILE A 101 -18.41 5.85 -3.08
C ILE A 101 -18.00 5.56 -1.64
N GLY A 102 -18.50 6.38 -0.73
CA GLY A 102 -18.35 6.21 0.70
C GLY A 102 -19.40 5.24 1.25
N ILE A 103 -18.95 4.27 2.03
CA ILE A 103 -19.78 3.33 2.77
C ILE A 103 -19.53 3.55 4.26
N ARG A 104 -20.61 3.76 5.02
CA ARG A 104 -20.57 3.86 6.49
C ARG A 104 -21.22 2.62 7.09
N TRP A 105 -20.63 2.06 8.14
CA TRP A 105 -21.27 1.01 8.94
C TRP A 105 -22.42 1.61 9.76
N ARG A 106 -23.47 0.81 9.98
CA ARG A 106 -24.47 1.14 11.01
C ARG A 106 -23.80 1.11 12.40
N PRO A 107 -24.28 1.92 13.36
CA PRO A 107 -23.78 1.88 14.73
C PRO A 107 -23.76 0.44 15.27
N GLY A 108 -22.63 0.00 15.85
CA GLY A 108 -22.45 -1.35 16.40
C GLY A 108 -22.09 -2.46 15.41
N ARG A 109 -22.06 -2.22 14.09
CA ARG A 109 -21.80 -3.26 13.06
C ARG A 109 -20.42 -3.20 12.39
N GLY A 110 -19.51 -2.33 12.85
CA GLY A 110 -18.17 -2.20 12.26
C GLY A 110 -17.11 -1.73 13.24
N LYS A 111 -15.84 -2.05 12.94
CA LYS A 111 -14.69 -1.52 13.69
C LYS A 111 -14.35 -0.12 13.18
N PRO A 112 -14.15 0.88 14.06
CA PRO A 112 -13.70 2.19 13.62
C PRO A 112 -12.36 2.06 12.90
N GLY A 113 -12.31 2.51 11.65
CA GLY A 113 -11.11 2.51 10.82
C GLY A 113 -10.57 3.92 10.60
N VAL A 114 -9.30 4.02 10.19
CA VAL A 114 -8.64 5.29 9.86
C VAL A 114 -9.42 6.10 8.81
N LEU A 115 -10.02 5.41 7.84
CA LEU A 115 -10.86 6.05 6.82
C LEU A 115 -12.05 6.80 7.44
N ARG A 116 -12.62 6.29 8.54
CA ARG A 116 -13.74 6.92 9.24
C ARG A 116 -13.31 8.24 9.89
N ALA A 117 -12.11 8.26 10.47
CA ALA A 117 -11.55 9.46 11.06
C ALA A 117 -11.22 10.53 10.01
N LEU A 118 -10.73 10.12 8.83
CA LEU A 118 -10.29 11.03 7.78
C LEU A 118 -11.44 11.53 6.88
N LEU A 119 -12.38 10.67 6.53
CA LEU A 119 -13.37 10.91 5.48
C LEU A 119 -14.81 10.80 5.97
N GLY A 120 -15.00 10.50 7.26
CA GLY A 120 -16.32 10.18 7.80
C GLY A 120 -16.93 8.91 7.18
N VAL A 121 -16.16 8.08 6.50
CA VAL A 121 -16.63 6.83 5.85
C VAL A 121 -15.75 5.67 6.23
N ASP A 122 -16.32 4.48 6.39
CA ASP A 122 -15.57 3.31 6.84
C ASP A 122 -14.89 2.56 5.68
N LEU A 123 -15.43 2.69 4.48
CA LEU A 123 -14.89 2.13 3.25
C LEU A 123 -15.13 3.09 2.08
N ALA A 124 -14.13 3.24 1.21
CA ALA A 124 -14.22 4.02 -0.01
C ALA A 124 -14.02 3.10 -1.22
N ILE A 125 -14.91 3.21 -2.20
CA ILE A 125 -14.79 2.52 -3.49
C ILE A 125 -14.36 3.53 -4.56
N ALA A 126 -13.22 3.27 -5.19
CA ALA A 126 -12.60 4.11 -6.22
C ALA A 126 -13.26 3.94 -7.61
N PRO A 127 -13.12 4.93 -8.52
CA PRO A 127 -13.71 4.92 -9.86
C PRO A 127 -12.93 4.01 -10.83
N VAL A 128 -12.86 2.72 -10.55
CA VAL A 128 -12.09 1.75 -11.35
C VAL A 128 -12.94 0.94 -12.34
N TYR A 129 -14.27 0.99 -12.27
CA TYR A 129 -15.15 0.01 -12.92
C TYR A 129 -15.61 0.34 -14.35
N GLY A 130 -15.00 1.32 -15.02
CA GLY A 130 -15.38 1.74 -16.38
C GLY A 130 -16.79 2.31 -16.52
N VAL A 131 -17.53 2.45 -15.42
CA VAL A 131 -18.88 3.02 -15.33
C VAL A 131 -18.82 4.27 -14.44
N PRO A 132 -19.58 5.33 -14.74
CA PRO A 132 -19.65 6.51 -13.88
C PRO A 132 -19.99 6.14 -12.45
N LEU A 133 -19.23 6.70 -11.50
CA LEU A 133 -19.33 6.35 -10.09
C LEU A 133 -20.72 6.62 -9.50
N ALA A 134 -21.40 7.65 -10.01
CA ALA A 134 -22.77 7.99 -9.64
C ALA A 134 -23.76 6.88 -10.00
N ALA A 135 -23.64 6.29 -11.19
CA ALA A 135 -24.51 5.20 -11.63
C ALA A 135 -24.28 3.93 -10.78
N VAL A 136 -23.02 3.64 -10.42
CA VAL A 136 -22.70 2.54 -9.50
C VAL A 136 -23.31 2.78 -8.13
N CYS A 137 -23.19 4.00 -7.59
CA CYS A 137 -23.76 4.38 -6.29
C CYS A 137 -25.30 4.30 -6.26
N GLU A 138 -25.97 4.83 -7.28
CA GLU A 138 -27.42 4.75 -7.45
C GLU A 138 -27.88 3.29 -7.51
N ARG A 139 -27.16 2.46 -8.25
CA ARG A 139 -27.48 1.05 -8.37
C ARG A 139 -27.28 0.30 -7.05
N MET A 140 -26.22 0.61 -6.30
CA MET A 140 -26.02 0.07 -4.94
C MET A 140 -27.19 0.42 -4.02
N ASN A 141 -27.65 1.67 -4.04
CA ASN A 141 -28.81 2.10 -3.27
C ASN A 141 -30.10 1.37 -3.68
N THR A 142 -30.34 1.21 -4.99
CA THR A 142 -31.51 0.47 -5.50
C THR A 142 -31.49 -1.00 -5.04
N CYS A 143 -30.34 -1.67 -5.14
CA CYS A 143 -30.19 -3.05 -4.69
C CYS A 143 -30.42 -3.17 -3.17
N ARG A 144 -29.87 -2.23 -2.39
CA ARG A 144 -30.04 -2.18 -0.94
C ARG A 144 -31.52 -2.00 -0.55
N ILE A 145 -32.22 -1.03 -1.14
CA ILE A 145 -33.64 -0.78 -0.85
C ILE A 145 -34.49 -2.03 -1.15
N ARG A 146 -34.26 -2.68 -2.30
CA ARG A 146 -34.97 -3.94 -2.65
C ARG A 146 -34.65 -5.08 -1.69
N ALA A 147 -33.40 -5.21 -1.27
CA ALA A 147 -32.98 -6.24 -0.32
C ALA A 147 -33.65 -6.05 1.06
N LEU A 148 -33.68 -4.81 1.55
CA LEU A 148 -34.30 -4.46 2.83
C LEU A 148 -35.83 -4.63 2.79
N ALA A 149 -36.48 -4.24 1.69
CA ALA A 149 -37.93 -4.39 1.52
C ALA A 149 -38.40 -5.85 1.49
N THR A 150 -37.51 -6.80 1.14
CA THR A 150 -37.85 -8.22 1.02
C THR A 150 -37.59 -9.01 2.31
N GLY A 151 -37.12 -8.37 3.39
CA GLY A 151 -36.87 -9.03 4.68
C GLY A 151 -35.77 -10.12 4.65
N LEU A 152 -35.04 -10.25 3.54
CA LEU A 152 -34.01 -11.27 3.31
C LEU A 152 -32.69 -10.99 4.07
N GLY A 153 -32.75 -10.13 5.09
CA GLY A 153 -31.61 -9.53 5.77
C GLY A 153 -30.89 -10.43 6.77
N ALA A 154 -31.56 -11.43 7.36
CA ALA A 154 -31.02 -12.08 8.57
C ALA A 154 -30.81 -13.60 8.47
N ASP A 155 -31.57 -14.34 7.65
CA ASP A 155 -31.55 -15.80 7.80
C ASP A 155 -30.67 -16.54 6.78
N SER A 156 -29.67 -17.21 7.38
CA SER A 156 -28.86 -18.35 6.94
C SER A 156 -28.26 -18.34 5.52
N MET A 157 -26.92 -18.32 5.46
CA MET A 157 -26.16 -19.05 4.45
C MET A 157 -24.85 -19.54 5.07
N PRO A 158 -24.38 -20.74 4.69
CA PRO A 158 -23.24 -21.38 5.33
C PRO A 158 -21.96 -20.57 5.07
N ALA A 159 -21.18 -20.42 6.13
CA ALA A 159 -19.84 -19.85 6.08
C ALA A 159 -18.92 -20.80 5.30
N THR A 160 -18.41 -20.36 4.15
CA THR A 160 -17.36 -21.09 3.44
C THR A 160 -16.05 -20.88 4.21
N SER A 161 -15.59 -21.91 4.91
CA SER A 161 -14.31 -21.92 5.60
C SER A 161 -13.16 -22.08 4.60
N ILE A 162 -12.13 -21.25 4.74
CA ILE A 162 -10.85 -21.38 4.03
C ILE A 162 -9.81 -21.84 5.07
N PRO A 163 -9.03 -22.91 4.81
CA PRO A 163 -8.08 -23.46 5.77
C PRO A 163 -6.82 -22.57 5.88
N ALA A 164 -6.32 -22.43 7.11
CA ALA A 164 -5.12 -21.66 7.44
C ALA A 164 -3.83 -22.49 7.33
N ALA A 165 -2.76 -21.90 6.81
CA ALA A 165 -1.44 -22.51 6.69
C ALA A 165 -0.57 -22.31 7.96
N PRO A 166 0.34 -23.26 8.30
CA PRO A 166 1.12 -23.20 9.54
C PRO A 166 2.44 -22.41 9.38
N ARG A 167 2.89 -21.81 10.49
CA ARG A 167 4.19 -21.12 10.61
C ARG A 167 5.10 -21.88 11.58
N THR A 168 6.32 -22.19 11.15
CA THR A 168 7.42 -22.70 11.99
C THR A 168 8.45 -21.60 12.26
N ALA A 169 9.02 -21.62 13.47
CA ALA A 169 10.09 -20.72 13.92
C ALA A 169 11.34 -21.55 14.25
N VAL A 170 12.53 -21.03 13.90
CA VAL A 170 13.83 -21.65 14.19
C VAL A 170 14.70 -20.65 14.96
N ALA A 171 15.33 -21.12 16.04
CA ALA A 171 16.24 -20.36 16.91
C ALA A 171 17.71 -20.48 16.47
N ALA A 172 18.56 -19.51 16.85
CA ALA A 172 20.01 -19.57 16.60
C ALA A 172 20.85 -18.94 17.73
N THR A 173 22.00 -19.58 17.99
CA THR A 173 23.09 -19.30 18.95
C THR A 173 24.21 -18.45 18.29
N PRO A 174 25.08 -17.72 19.04
CA PRO A 174 25.97 -16.69 18.47
C PRO A 174 27.45 -17.07 18.40
N ALA A 175 28.20 -16.45 17.47
CA ALA A 175 29.67 -16.33 17.49
C ALA A 175 30.16 -15.10 16.70
N ARG A 176 31.45 -14.77 16.87
CA ARG A 176 32.07 -13.44 17.06
C ARG A 176 32.96 -12.97 15.88
N ALA A 177 32.99 -11.64 15.65
CA ALA A 177 34.10 -10.72 15.25
C ALA A 177 35.01 -11.02 14.04
N THR A 178 35.66 -10.10 13.30
CA THR A 178 35.76 -8.63 13.16
C THR A 178 36.65 -8.35 11.93
N GLY A 179 36.37 -7.31 11.13
CA GLY A 179 37.29 -6.79 10.11
C GLY A 179 36.91 -5.37 9.67
N ALA A 180 37.87 -4.44 9.71
CA ALA A 180 37.64 -3.00 9.48
C ALA A 180 37.64 -2.64 7.98
N SER A 181 36.67 -1.84 7.52
CA SER A 181 36.56 -1.41 6.11
C SER A 181 36.26 0.09 5.92
N ARG A 182 36.70 0.60 4.76
CA ARG A 182 36.73 2.01 4.30
C ARG A 182 35.41 2.79 4.51
N PRO A 183 35.47 4.13 4.62
CA PRO A 183 34.30 4.98 4.78
C PRO A 183 33.44 5.00 3.49
N VAL A 184 32.15 4.65 3.63
CA VAL A 184 31.18 4.64 2.52
C VAL A 184 30.51 6.02 2.40
N ARG A 185 30.28 6.49 1.16
CA ARG A 185 29.50 7.71 0.91
C ARG A 185 28.00 7.41 1.11
N PRO A 186 27.33 7.98 2.12
CA PRO A 186 26.00 7.52 2.56
C PRO A 186 24.83 7.99 1.67
N TYR A 187 25.02 9.04 0.88
CA TYR A 187 23.97 9.67 0.07
C TYR A 187 23.38 8.79 -1.05
N PRO A 188 24.17 8.10 -1.90
CA PRO A 188 23.60 7.22 -2.93
C PRO A 188 22.80 6.06 -2.35
N VAL A 189 23.22 5.53 -1.19
CA VAL A 189 22.48 4.48 -0.49
C VAL A 189 21.16 5.04 0.09
N ALA A 190 21.17 6.23 0.67
CA ALA A 190 19.95 6.90 1.12
C ALA A 190 18.96 7.17 -0.03
N LEU A 191 19.47 7.58 -1.20
CA LEU A 191 18.65 7.83 -2.39
C LEU A 191 18.00 6.54 -2.92
N GLY A 192 18.77 5.47 -3.10
CA GLY A 192 18.21 4.19 -3.55
C GLY A 192 17.21 3.62 -2.55
N ALA A 193 17.43 3.82 -1.24
CA ALA A 193 16.48 3.42 -0.19
C ALA A 193 15.17 4.20 -0.28
N ALA A 194 15.24 5.52 -0.45
CA ALA A 194 14.07 6.36 -0.62
C ALA A 194 13.27 5.95 -1.87
N LEU A 195 13.95 5.69 -2.98
CA LEU A 195 13.29 5.27 -4.23
C LEU A 195 12.71 3.87 -4.15
N LEU A 196 13.36 2.94 -3.45
CA LEU A 196 12.78 1.63 -3.13
C LEU A 196 11.49 1.79 -2.32
N VAL A 197 11.49 2.65 -1.29
CA VAL A 197 10.29 2.93 -0.49
C VAL A 197 9.19 3.53 -1.36
N PHE A 198 9.51 4.54 -2.17
CA PHE A 198 8.53 5.13 -3.09
C PHE A 198 7.99 4.07 -4.06
N GLY A 199 8.84 3.23 -4.63
CA GLY A 199 8.45 2.13 -5.51
C GLY A 199 7.52 1.13 -4.82
N LEU A 200 7.90 0.61 -3.65
CA LEU A 200 7.07 -0.28 -2.84
C LEU A 200 5.74 0.36 -2.46
N ASN A 201 5.75 1.64 -2.11
CA ASN A 201 4.55 2.36 -1.68
C ASN A 201 3.63 2.64 -2.87
N ILE A 202 4.18 2.96 -4.05
CA ILE A 202 3.45 3.08 -5.32
C ILE A 202 2.85 1.73 -5.68
N VAL A 203 3.63 0.64 -5.74
CA VAL A 203 3.12 -0.69 -6.08
C VAL A 203 2.06 -1.13 -5.07
N GLY A 204 2.34 -1.00 -3.77
CA GLY A 204 1.42 -1.38 -2.71
C GLY A 204 0.11 -0.59 -2.73
N ARG A 205 0.16 0.72 -2.94
CA ARG A 205 -1.05 1.57 -2.91
C ARG A 205 -1.79 1.63 -4.24
N LEU A 206 -1.07 1.74 -5.36
CA LEU A 206 -1.67 1.94 -6.67
C LEU A 206 -1.99 0.59 -7.35
N ALA A 207 -1.06 -0.36 -7.34
CA ALA A 207 -1.27 -1.65 -8.00
C ALA A 207 -2.06 -2.63 -7.12
N LEU A 208 -1.73 -2.70 -5.82
CA LEU A 208 -2.32 -3.67 -4.90
C LEU A 208 -3.49 -3.12 -4.08
N GLN A 209 -3.79 -1.82 -4.18
CA GLN A 209 -4.83 -1.13 -3.40
C GLN A 209 -4.75 -1.39 -1.89
N LEU A 210 -3.53 -1.58 -1.38
CA LEU A 210 -3.32 -1.80 0.04
C LEU A 210 -3.45 -0.45 0.75
N HIS A 211 -4.45 -0.33 1.62
CA HIS A 211 -4.78 0.91 2.33
C HIS A 211 -4.89 0.66 3.84
N GLY A 212 -4.71 1.72 4.63
CA GLY A 212 -4.82 1.70 6.09
C GLY A 212 -3.48 1.75 6.84
N MET A 213 -3.57 2.06 8.14
CA MET A 213 -2.42 2.16 9.03
C MET A 213 -1.62 0.86 9.18
N PRO A 214 -2.24 -0.33 9.36
CA PRO A 214 -1.49 -1.57 9.50
C PRO A 214 -0.65 -1.90 8.26
N VAL A 215 -1.21 -1.68 7.07
CA VAL A 215 -0.50 -1.84 5.79
C VAL A 215 0.68 -0.87 5.71
N THR A 216 0.46 0.38 6.10
CA THR A 216 1.50 1.41 6.09
C THR A 216 2.66 1.02 6.99
N ILE A 217 2.37 0.58 8.22
CA ILE A 217 3.37 0.12 9.18
C ILE A 217 4.11 -1.10 8.62
N ALA A 218 3.38 -2.07 8.05
CA ALA A 218 3.97 -3.25 7.45
C ALA A 218 4.90 -2.90 6.26
N MET A 219 4.50 -1.97 5.39
CA MET A 219 5.34 -1.50 4.30
C MET A 219 6.55 -0.70 4.81
N ALA A 220 6.38 0.13 5.83
CA ALA A 220 7.49 0.88 6.43
C ALA A 220 8.51 -0.07 7.08
N ILE A 221 8.06 -1.08 7.84
CA ILE A 221 8.91 -2.12 8.43
C ILE A 221 9.59 -2.95 7.34
N GLY A 222 8.84 -3.39 6.33
CA GLY A 222 9.36 -4.19 5.23
C GLY A 222 10.41 -3.42 4.40
N ALA A 223 10.11 -2.17 4.06
CA ALA A 223 11.06 -1.32 3.35
C ALA A 223 12.30 -1.02 4.20
N ALA A 224 12.15 -0.74 5.49
CA ALA A 224 13.29 -0.54 6.39
C ALA A 224 14.17 -1.81 6.51
N ALA A 225 13.55 -2.99 6.60
CA ALA A 225 14.28 -4.27 6.61
C ALA A 225 15.04 -4.50 5.29
N LEU A 226 14.38 -4.27 4.15
CA LEU A 226 15.01 -4.37 2.83
C LEU A 226 16.18 -3.40 2.67
N VAL A 227 15.99 -2.16 3.09
CA VAL A 227 17.03 -1.11 3.09
C VAL A 227 18.22 -1.54 3.95
N ALA A 228 17.97 -2.11 5.12
CA ALA A 228 19.04 -2.51 6.02
C ALA A 228 19.78 -3.78 5.55
N ILE A 229 19.07 -4.75 4.96
CA ILE A 229 19.67 -5.90 4.26
C ILE A 229 20.52 -5.41 3.09
N TRP A 230 19.97 -4.52 2.26
CA TRP A 230 20.65 -3.95 1.11
C TRP A 230 21.89 -3.14 1.49
N PHE A 231 21.81 -2.34 2.56
CA PHE A 231 22.97 -1.63 3.13
C PHE A 231 24.04 -2.64 3.54
N GLY A 232 23.65 -3.70 4.24
CA GLY A 232 24.54 -4.76 4.67
C GLY A 232 25.27 -5.44 3.50
N TRP A 233 24.54 -5.83 2.46
CA TRP A 233 25.13 -6.42 1.25
C TRP A 233 26.03 -5.45 0.48
N SER A 234 25.62 -4.19 0.36
CA SER A 234 26.36 -3.19 -0.41
C SER A 234 27.66 -2.76 0.27
N VAL A 235 27.69 -2.76 1.61
CA VAL A 235 28.81 -2.25 2.41
C VAL A 235 29.67 -3.37 2.99
N GLY A 236 29.15 -4.61 3.05
CA GLY A 236 29.86 -5.78 3.59
C GLY A 236 30.11 -5.71 5.10
N ARG A 237 29.58 -4.70 5.80
CA ARG A 237 29.70 -4.51 7.25
C ARG A 237 28.50 -3.75 7.81
N PRO A 238 28.22 -3.84 9.12
CA PRO A 238 27.20 -3.00 9.74
C PRO A 238 27.51 -1.49 9.62
N PRO A 239 26.48 -0.63 9.55
CA PRO A 239 26.64 0.82 9.51
C PRO A 239 27.28 1.33 10.80
N THR A 240 28.24 2.25 10.67
CA THR A 240 28.75 2.98 11.84
C THR A 240 27.68 3.93 12.40
N PRO A 241 27.78 4.37 13.68
CA PRO A 241 26.84 5.35 14.23
C PRO A 241 26.75 6.63 13.41
N GLN A 242 27.86 7.10 12.85
CA GLN A 242 27.92 8.32 12.03
C GLN A 242 27.28 8.12 10.65
N GLU A 243 27.54 6.98 9.99
CA GLU A 243 26.89 6.62 8.71
C GLU A 243 25.38 6.45 8.89
N ARG A 244 24.96 5.82 9.99
CA ARG A 244 23.54 5.66 10.35
C ARG A 244 22.84 7.00 10.52
N THR A 245 23.44 7.93 11.28
CA THR A 245 22.86 9.27 11.47
C THR A 245 22.78 10.03 10.15
N ARG A 246 23.84 10.01 9.32
CA ARG A 246 23.83 10.66 8.00
C ARG A 246 22.80 10.03 7.05
N PHE A 247 22.71 8.70 7.04
CA PHE A 247 21.72 7.95 6.28
C PHE A 247 20.30 8.35 6.71
N LEU A 248 20.00 8.35 8.00
CA LEU A 248 18.68 8.70 8.51
C LEU A 248 18.26 10.13 8.18
N TRP A 249 19.18 11.10 8.28
CA TRP A 249 18.89 12.47 7.89
C TRP A 249 18.63 12.58 6.39
N GLY A 250 19.45 11.96 5.54
CA GLY A 250 19.27 11.99 4.10
C GLY A 250 17.99 11.26 3.64
N TYR A 251 17.80 10.03 4.11
CA TYR A 251 16.63 9.19 3.83
C TYR A 251 15.34 9.80 4.38
N GLY A 252 15.37 10.28 5.62
CA GLY A 252 14.25 10.98 6.25
C GLY A 252 13.87 12.25 5.49
N ALA A 253 14.84 13.08 5.10
CA ALA A 253 14.60 14.28 4.32
C ALA A 253 14.01 13.95 2.93
N LEU A 254 14.52 12.93 2.25
CA LEU A 254 14.02 12.49 0.94
C LEU A 254 12.58 11.96 0.98
N ILE A 255 12.12 11.43 2.12
CA ILE A 255 10.72 11.01 2.30
C ILE A 255 9.86 12.20 2.77
N ALA A 256 10.33 12.96 3.76
CA ALA A 256 9.57 14.02 4.40
C ALA A 256 9.36 15.24 3.50
N LEU A 257 10.35 15.65 2.70
CA LEU A 257 10.23 16.83 1.82
C LEU A 257 9.13 16.69 0.77
N PRO A 258 9.05 15.58 0.00
CA PRO A 258 7.93 15.37 -0.93
C PRO A 258 6.58 15.31 -0.23
N MET A 259 6.51 14.69 0.95
CA MET A 259 5.28 14.63 1.74
C MET A 259 4.85 16.03 2.23
N LEU A 260 5.79 16.83 2.73
CA LEU A 260 5.54 18.21 3.15
C LEU A 260 5.13 19.09 1.98
N ALA A 261 5.74 18.94 0.80
CA ALA A 261 5.37 19.68 -0.39
C ALA A 261 3.96 19.31 -0.86
N LEU A 262 3.64 18.01 -0.92
CA LEU A 262 2.32 17.52 -1.29
C LEU A 262 1.24 18.00 -0.30
N TYR A 263 1.55 17.96 0.99
CA TYR A 263 0.63 18.39 2.04
C TYR A 263 0.47 19.90 2.08
N GLY A 264 1.56 20.67 1.92
CA GLY A 264 1.50 22.12 1.82
C GLY A 264 0.63 22.56 0.64
N ALA A 265 0.78 21.91 -0.52
CA ALA A 265 -0.10 22.14 -1.66
C ALA A 265 -1.56 21.78 -1.36
N ALA A 266 -1.81 20.68 -0.65
CA ALA A 266 -3.16 20.29 -0.24
C ALA A 266 -3.78 21.29 0.76
N ALA A 267 -3.00 21.75 1.75
CA ALA A 267 -3.42 22.67 2.78
C ALA A 267 -3.74 24.06 2.24
N ILE A 268 -2.97 24.57 1.26
CA ILE A 268 -3.29 25.80 0.53
C ILE A 268 -4.66 25.67 -0.16
N SER A 269 -5.00 24.47 -0.66
CA SER A 269 -6.24 24.25 -1.41
C SER A 269 -7.48 23.95 -0.55
N ARG A 270 -7.33 23.46 0.69
CA ARG A 270 -8.45 22.94 1.51
C ARG A 270 -8.46 23.41 2.97
N GLY A 271 -7.46 24.19 3.39
CA GLY A 271 -7.23 24.51 4.79
C GLY A 271 -6.44 23.42 5.52
N PHE A 272 -5.97 23.72 6.73
CA PHE A 272 -5.21 22.79 7.57
C PHE A 272 -6.13 22.08 8.56
N ASP A 273 -6.12 20.74 8.55
CA ASP A 273 -6.61 19.93 9.67
C ASP A 273 -5.43 19.46 10.52
N GLY A 274 -5.47 19.76 11.83
CA GLY A 274 -4.45 19.33 12.78
C GLY A 274 -4.33 17.81 12.88
N ALA A 275 -5.43 17.07 12.67
CA ALA A 275 -5.43 15.61 12.67
C ALA A 275 -4.69 15.03 11.46
N GLU A 276 -4.84 15.66 10.29
CA GLU A 276 -4.11 15.27 9.07
C GLU A 276 -2.61 15.55 9.19
N LEU A 277 -2.23 16.69 9.79
CA LEU A 277 -0.83 17.00 10.11
C LEU A 277 -0.22 15.97 11.06
N ALA A 278 -0.96 15.58 12.10
CA ALA A 278 -0.50 14.58 13.05
C ALA A 278 -0.32 13.20 12.39
N LEU A 279 -1.27 12.79 11.53
CA LEU A 279 -1.17 11.53 10.79
C LEU A 279 -0.03 11.56 9.76
N LEU A 280 0.18 12.67 9.07
CA LEU A 280 1.29 12.86 8.15
C LEU A 280 2.63 12.82 8.87
N ALA A 281 2.75 13.52 10.01
CA ALA A 281 3.95 13.50 10.83
C ALA A 281 4.24 12.09 11.34
N LEU A 282 3.21 11.39 11.84
CA LEU A 282 3.35 9.99 12.28
C LEU A 282 3.78 9.08 11.13
N HIS A 283 3.24 9.29 9.93
CA HIS A 283 3.61 8.55 8.72
C HIS A 283 5.06 8.83 8.30
N ALA A 284 5.46 10.10 8.29
CA ALA A 284 6.80 10.53 7.90
C ALA A 284 7.86 10.06 8.90
N ILE A 285 7.52 9.98 10.19
CA ILE A 285 8.41 9.50 11.26
C ILE A 285 8.53 7.96 11.25
N ALA A 286 7.48 7.25 10.82
CA ALA A 286 7.48 5.78 10.82
C ALA A 286 8.62 5.17 9.97
N TYR A 287 8.94 5.75 8.81
CA TYR A 287 10.03 5.27 7.94
C TYR A 287 11.43 5.44 8.55
N PRO A 288 11.86 6.63 9.02
CA PRO A 288 13.15 6.79 9.68
C PRO A 288 13.21 6.06 11.02
N ALA A 289 12.12 5.96 11.79
CA ALA A 289 12.09 5.18 13.03
C ALA A 289 12.30 3.68 12.76
N ALA A 290 11.62 3.13 11.76
CA ALA A 290 11.83 1.74 11.34
C ALA A 290 13.25 1.53 10.81
N ALA A 291 13.75 2.43 9.97
CA ALA A 291 15.13 2.37 9.47
C ALA A 291 16.15 2.42 10.62
N GLN A 292 15.94 3.27 11.63
CA GLN A 292 16.80 3.35 12.82
C GLN A 292 16.80 2.03 13.59
N PHE A 293 15.62 1.42 13.78
CA PHE A 293 15.50 0.14 14.48
C PHE A 293 16.32 -0.95 13.79
N PHE A 294 16.16 -1.11 12.47
CA PHE A 294 16.87 -2.14 11.72
C PHE A 294 18.36 -1.84 11.57
N LEU A 295 18.76 -0.59 11.33
CA LEU A 295 20.18 -0.21 11.22
C LEU A 295 20.91 -0.20 12.57
N ALA A 296 20.19 -0.15 13.69
CA ALA A 296 20.76 -0.31 15.04
C ALA A 296 20.89 -1.79 15.45
N ASP A 297 20.21 -2.70 14.76
CA ASP A 297 20.19 -4.11 15.12
C ASP A 297 21.47 -4.83 14.66
N LYS A 298 22.23 -5.34 15.63
CA LYS A 298 23.43 -6.16 15.40
C LYS A 298 23.10 -7.45 14.64
N ARG A 299 21.84 -7.89 14.59
CA ARG A 299 21.39 -9.10 13.88
C ARG A 299 21.54 -9.00 12.37
N ILE A 300 21.47 -7.79 11.77
CA ILE A 300 21.64 -7.61 10.33
C ILE A 300 23.08 -7.88 9.89
N ALA A 301 24.06 -7.61 10.76
CA ALA A 301 25.45 -8.00 10.51
C ALA A 301 25.61 -9.53 10.33
N GLY A 302 24.75 -10.32 10.98
CA GLY A 302 24.73 -11.78 10.85
C GLY A 302 24.04 -12.31 9.58
N LEU A 303 23.25 -11.49 8.87
CA LEU A 303 22.62 -11.86 7.59
C LEU A 303 23.57 -11.65 6.41
N VAL A 304 24.40 -10.60 6.45
CA VAL A 304 25.38 -10.29 5.40
C VAL A 304 26.45 -11.38 5.27
N HIS A 305 26.88 -11.97 6.40
CA HIS A 305 27.87 -13.06 6.39
C HIS A 305 27.33 -14.41 5.89
N ARG A 306 26.02 -14.57 5.68
CA ARG A 306 25.45 -15.83 5.13
C ARG A 306 25.31 -15.83 3.61
N GLY A 307 25.47 -14.68 2.96
CA GLY A 307 25.23 -14.50 1.53
C GLY A 307 26.49 -14.22 0.69
N ALA A 308 27.67 -14.24 1.31
CA ALA A 308 28.98 -14.25 0.66
C ALA A 308 29.60 -15.64 0.85
#